data_AF-A0A1Y4RCA3-F1
#
_entry.id   AF-A0A1Y4RCA3-F1
#
_cell.length_a   1.000
_cell.length_b   1.000
_cell.length_c   1.000
_cell.angle_alpha   90.00
_cell.angle_beta   90.00
_cell.angle_gamma   90.00
#
_symmetry.space_group_name_H-M   'P 1'
#
loop_
_entity.id
_entity.type
_entity.pdbx_description
1 polymer ?
#
loop_
_entity_poly.entity_id
_entity_poly.type
_entity_poly.pdbx_seq_one_letter_code
_entity_poly.pdbx_strand_id
1 'polypeptide(L)'
;MCICRLKRELAKFGAAFLCLSVFCFLTSCAFTREEEVLLECKDAKELTELLYASNDRNRYYNYGFPFKEGNEETILMTGYGQVDSPIFSTLEQVQKYFLEIYTEDYCEKHWFWTGESPRWKEMDGIIFQSYADGMYFPVTEENLESSTVLYESDDEIVAYIYFDSQIDDTKFVTEYTIVRTEEGLRIAS
;
A
#
# COMPACT_ATOMS: atom_id res chain seq x y z
N MET A 1 -1.78 14.57 -61.84
CA MET A 1 -2.36 14.09 -60.57
C MET A 1 -2.00 15.07 -59.47
N CYS A 2 -2.99 15.67 -58.78
CA CYS A 2 -2.79 16.77 -57.83
C CYS A 2 -2.04 16.34 -56.56
N ILE A 3 -1.04 17.13 -56.17
CA ILE A 3 -0.21 17.00 -54.96
C ILE A 3 -1.06 16.85 -53.68
N CYS A 4 -2.28 17.39 -53.66
CA CYS A 4 -3.22 17.26 -52.54
C CYS A 4 -3.71 15.82 -52.30
N ARG A 5 -3.77 14.94 -53.32
CA ARG A 5 -4.14 13.53 -53.13
C ARG A 5 -3.00 12.72 -52.49
N LEU A 6 -1.74 13.05 -52.82
CA LEU A 6 -0.57 12.34 -52.29
C LEU A 6 -0.38 12.57 -50.77
N LYS A 7 -0.61 13.81 -50.30
CA LYS A 7 -0.55 14.15 -48.86
C LYS A 7 -1.62 13.44 -48.03
N ARG A 8 -2.81 13.21 -48.60
CA ARG A 8 -3.94 12.59 -47.90
C ARG A 8 -3.76 11.07 -47.73
N GLU A 9 -3.10 10.42 -48.67
CA GLU A 9 -2.75 8.99 -48.57
C GLU A 9 -1.55 8.75 -47.65
N LEU A 10 -0.52 9.62 -47.69
CA LEU A 10 0.61 9.57 -46.75
C LEU A 10 0.17 9.80 -45.28
N ALA A 11 -0.80 10.69 -45.03
CA ALA A 11 -1.34 10.91 -43.69
C ALA A 11 -2.12 9.68 -43.15
N LYS A 12 -2.82 8.95 -44.02
CA LYS A 12 -3.51 7.69 -43.65
C LYS A 12 -2.52 6.57 -43.34
N PHE A 13 -1.44 6.45 -44.12
CA PHE A 13 -0.37 5.49 -43.85
C PHE A 13 0.39 5.82 -42.57
N GLY A 14 0.68 7.10 -42.30
CA GLY A 14 1.32 7.54 -41.06
C GLY A 14 0.46 7.31 -39.81
N ALA A 15 -0.86 7.57 -39.90
CA ALA A 15 -1.79 7.31 -38.81
C ALA A 15 -1.98 5.81 -38.54
N ALA A 16 -2.01 4.98 -39.58
CA ALA A 16 -2.10 3.52 -39.44
C ALA A 16 -0.83 2.93 -38.80
N PHE A 17 0.35 3.46 -39.10
CA PHE A 17 1.61 3.01 -38.51
C PHE A 17 1.75 3.42 -37.03
N LEU A 18 1.30 4.63 -36.68
CA LEU A 18 1.24 5.10 -35.29
C LEU A 18 0.23 4.33 -34.44
N CYS A 19 -0.93 3.96 -35.00
CA CYS A 19 -1.89 3.11 -34.30
C CYS A 19 -1.35 1.69 -34.08
N LEU A 20 -0.62 1.10 -35.04
CA LEU A 20 -0.04 -0.24 -34.87
C LEU A 20 1.11 -0.24 -33.85
N SER A 21 1.94 0.81 -33.80
CA SER A 21 3.02 0.90 -32.82
C SER A 21 2.51 1.14 -31.40
N VAL A 22 1.40 1.88 -31.23
CA VAL A 22 0.74 2.04 -29.92
C VAL A 22 0.03 0.76 -29.50
N PHE A 23 -0.58 0.02 -30.44
CA PHE A 23 -1.17 -1.29 -30.12
C PHE A 23 -0.11 -2.31 -29.71
N CYS A 24 1.04 -2.36 -30.39
CA CYS A 24 2.15 -3.24 -30.00
C CYS A 24 2.78 -2.84 -28.66
N PHE A 25 2.93 -1.54 -28.36
CA PHE A 25 3.44 -1.08 -27.06
C PHE A 25 2.47 -1.36 -25.90
N LEU A 26 1.17 -1.28 -26.14
CA LEU A 26 0.15 -1.60 -25.13
C LEU A 26 0.02 -3.11 -24.89
N THR A 27 0.30 -3.95 -25.90
CA THR A 27 0.31 -5.41 -25.72
C THR A 27 1.62 -5.96 -25.12
N SER A 28 2.71 -5.19 -25.15
CA SER A 28 4.00 -5.63 -24.57
C SER A 28 4.19 -5.27 -23.09
N CYS A 29 3.24 -4.56 -22.47
CA CYS A 29 3.24 -4.29 -21.02
C CYS A 29 2.12 -5.02 -20.25
N ALA A 30 1.23 -5.74 -20.93
CA ALA A 30 0.35 -6.68 -20.28
C ALA A 30 1.04 -8.04 -20.26
N PHE A 31 2.00 -8.19 -19.34
CA PHE A 31 2.41 -9.52 -18.90
C PHE A 31 1.21 -10.07 -18.13
N THR A 32 0.25 -10.64 -18.86
CA THR A 32 -0.84 -11.40 -18.27
C THR A 32 -0.21 -12.64 -17.65
N ARG A 33 0.24 -12.52 -16.40
CA ARG A 33 0.50 -13.67 -15.53
C ARG A 33 -0.79 -14.49 -15.57
N GLU A 34 -0.71 -15.73 -16.04
CA GLU A 34 -1.82 -16.66 -15.88
C GLU A 34 -2.06 -16.80 -14.38
N GLU A 35 -3.19 -16.26 -13.90
CA GLU A 35 -3.64 -16.35 -12.51
C GLU A 35 -4.05 -17.80 -12.22
N GLU A 36 -3.06 -18.65 -11.95
CA GLU A 36 -3.31 -19.92 -11.29
C GLU A 36 -3.39 -19.63 -9.79
N VAL A 37 -4.62 -19.57 -9.26
CA VAL A 37 -4.85 -19.44 -7.82
C VAL A 37 -4.14 -20.60 -7.12
N LEU A 38 -3.06 -20.28 -6.41
CA LEU A 38 -2.31 -21.26 -5.62
C LEU A 38 -3.14 -21.59 -4.38
N LEU A 39 -3.58 -22.85 -4.29
CA LEU A 39 -4.36 -23.36 -3.15
C LEU A 39 -3.55 -23.43 -1.86
N GLU A 40 -2.21 -23.41 -1.94
CA GLU A 40 -1.31 -23.50 -0.80
C GLU A 40 -0.14 -22.51 -0.97
N CYS A 41 0.00 -21.56 -0.05
CA CYS A 41 1.13 -20.63 0.02
C CYS A 41 2.13 -21.14 1.06
N LYS A 42 3.41 -21.28 0.69
CA LYS A 42 4.43 -21.84 1.60
C LYS A 42 4.67 -20.95 2.83
N ASP A 43 4.45 -19.65 2.67
CA ASP A 43 4.66 -18.63 3.70
C ASP A 43 3.33 -18.15 4.33
N ALA A 44 2.24 -18.91 4.18
CA ALA A 44 0.90 -18.49 4.60
C ALA A 44 0.83 -17.94 6.04
N LYS A 45 1.58 -18.56 6.97
CA LYS A 45 1.64 -18.11 8.36
C LYS A 45 2.33 -16.74 8.50
N GLU A 46 3.51 -16.57 7.90
CA GLU A 46 4.26 -15.31 7.98
C GLU A 46 3.53 -14.19 7.23
N LEU A 47 2.93 -14.51 6.08
CA LEU A 47 2.07 -13.58 5.34
C LEU A 47 0.88 -13.12 6.18
N THR A 48 0.21 -14.05 6.85
CA THR A 48 -0.90 -13.75 7.77
C THR A 48 -0.45 -12.82 8.89
N GLU A 49 0.68 -13.13 9.54
CA GLU A 49 1.25 -12.29 10.61
C GLU A 49 1.64 -10.90 10.11
N LEU A 50 2.20 -10.78 8.91
CA LEU A 50 2.54 -9.51 8.27
C LEU A 50 1.30 -8.67 7.94
N LEU A 51 0.26 -9.29 7.39
CA LEU A 51 -0.98 -8.61 7.03
C LEU A 51 -1.74 -8.15 8.28
N TYR A 52 -1.76 -8.96 9.34
CA TYR A 52 -2.20 -8.50 10.65
C TYR A 52 -1.36 -7.33 11.12
N ALA A 53 -0.04 -7.41 11.07
CA ALA A 53 0.81 -6.32 11.51
C ALA A 53 0.56 -5.01 10.76
N SER A 54 0.31 -5.09 9.45
CA SER A 54 0.00 -3.93 8.61
C SER A 54 -1.34 -3.25 8.94
N ASN A 55 -2.28 -3.96 9.57
CA ASN A 55 -3.65 -3.48 9.81
C ASN A 55 -4.15 -3.69 11.25
N ASP A 56 -3.30 -4.04 12.23
CA ASP A 56 -3.73 -4.25 13.61
C ASP A 56 -3.71 -2.94 14.39
N ARG A 57 -4.91 -2.44 14.68
CA ARG A 57 -5.12 -1.24 15.49
C ARG A 57 -4.61 -1.35 16.92
N ASN A 58 -4.69 -2.52 17.54
CA ASN A 58 -4.43 -2.70 18.97
C ASN A 58 -2.95 -2.92 19.28
N ARG A 59 -2.21 -3.49 18.34
CA ARG A 59 -0.80 -3.84 18.51
C ARG A 59 0.14 -2.90 17.79
N TYR A 60 -0.34 -2.27 16.72
CA TYR A 60 0.51 -1.87 15.61
C TYR A 60 0.13 -0.52 14.97
N TYR A 61 -1.03 0.05 15.35
CA TYR A 61 -1.34 1.48 15.26
C TYR A 61 -1.05 2.18 13.91
N ASN A 62 -1.09 1.44 12.80
CA ASN A 62 -0.88 2.03 11.47
C ASN A 62 -1.89 3.14 11.14
N TYR A 63 -3.00 3.19 11.89
CA TYR A 63 -3.99 4.26 11.88
C TYR A 63 -4.46 4.57 13.30
N GLY A 64 -4.04 5.72 13.85
CA GLY A 64 -4.50 6.20 15.16
C GLY A 64 -3.83 5.51 16.35
N PHE A 65 -2.64 5.96 16.74
CA PHE A 65 -2.08 5.72 18.06
C PHE A 65 -3.04 6.27 19.12
N PRO A 66 -3.07 5.68 20.32
CA PRO A 66 -3.75 6.30 21.45
C PRO A 66 -3.17 7.70 21.63
N PHE A 67 -4.04 8.69 21.61
CA PHE A 67 -3.66 10.04 21.96
C PHE A 67 -3.78 10.21 23.47
N LYS A 68 -2.94 11.08 24.04
CA LYS A 68 -3.07 11.42 25.47
C LYS A 68 -4.47 11.97 25.75
N GLU A 69 -5.05 11.55 26.87
CA GLU A 69 -6.31 12.12 27.37
C GLU A 69 -6.16 13.65 27.53
N GLY A 70 -7.14 14.42 27.05
CA GLY A 70 -7.09 15.89 27.07
C GLY A 70 -6.45 16.55 25.84
N ASN A 71 -6.08 15.77 24.80
CA ASN A 71 -5.51 16.31 23.56
C ASN A 71 -6.57 16.71 22.51
N GLU A 72 -7.86 16.58 22.80
CA GLU A 72 -8.95 16.75 21.83
C GLU A 72 -8.95 18.14 21.20
N GLU A 73 -8.76 19.19 21.99
CA GLU A 73 -8.70 20.57 21.50
C GLU A 73 -7.48 20.79 20.59
N THR A 74 -6.33 20.21 20.94
CA THR A 74 -5.11 20.30 20.12
C THR A 74 -5.29 19.56 18.79
N ILE A 75 -5.93 18.39 18.80
CA ILE A 75 -6.27 17.63 17.61
C ILE A 75 -7.20 18.44 16.71
N LEU A 76 -8.26 19.03 17.26
CA LEU A 76 -9.21 19.84 16.49
C LEU A 76 -8.55 21.08 15.88
N MET A 77 -7.60 21.69 16.57
CA MET A 77 -6.96 22.93 16.12
C MET A 77 -5.79 22.70 15.17
N THR A 78 -5.05 21.61 15.32
CA THR A 78 -3.80 21.38 14.59
C THR A 78 -3.89 20.22 13.60
N GLY A 79 -4.88 19.34 13.77
CA GLY A 79 -4.96 18.07 13.06
C GLY A 79 -4.02 17.00 13.61
N TYR A 80 -3.27 17.27 14.70
CA TYR A 80 -2.32 16.34 15.30
C TYR A 80 -2.64 16.08 16.77
N GLY A 81 -2.46 14.83 17.21
CA GLY A 81 -2.55 14.45 18.61
C GLY A 81 -1.22 13.90 19.13
N GLN A 82 -0.90 14.19 20.39
CA GLN A 82 0.27 13.63 21.06
C GLN A 82 0.08 12.12 21.27
N VAL A 83 1.05 11.33 20.80
CA VAL A 83 1.07 9.88 20.97
C VAL A 83 1.28 9.52 22.44
N ASP A 84 0.44 8.61 22.94
CA ASP A 84 0.51 8.03 24.28
C ASP A 84 0.92 6.56 24.21
N SER A 85 2.18 6.32 23.83
CA SER A 85 2.72 4.97 23.72
C SER A 85 4.09 4.85 24.38
N PRO A 86 4.31 3.83 25.24
CA PRO A 86 5.64 3.53 25.77
C PRO A 86 6.57 2.88 24.72
N ILE A 87 6.02 2.41 23.60
CA ILE A 87 6.78 1.75 22.51
C ILE A 87 7.24 2.78 21.48
N PHE A 88 6.45 3.84 21.27
CA PHE A 88 6.64 4.82 20.20
C PHE A 88 6.79 6.23 20.79
N SER A 89 7.97 6.49 21.36
CA SER A 89 8.35 7.78 21.95
C SER A 89 9.29 8.59 21.07
N THR A 90 9.89 8.00 20.02
CA THR A 90 10.76 8.68 19.05
C THR A 90 10.41 8.34 17.61
N LEU A 91 10.80 9.20 16.65
CA LEU A 91 10.58 8.93 15.24
C LEU A 91 11.38 7.71 14.76
N GLU A 92 12.55 7.46 15.32
CA GLU A 92 13.38 6.29 15.01
C GLU A 92 12.66 4.96 15.34
N GLN A 93 11.94 4.91 16.45
CA GLN A 93 11.14 3.72 16.81
C GLN A 93 9.99 3.49 15.84
N VAL A 94 9.35 4.58 15.40
CA VAL A 94 8.29 4.55 14.38
C VAL A 94 8.85 4.06 13.04
N GLN A 95 9.98 4.61 12.61
CA GLN A 95 10.69 4.20 11.38
C GLN A 95 11.03 2.72 11.40
N LYS A 96 11.69 2.25 12.46
CA LYS A 96 12.07 0.85 12.62
C LYS A 96 10.86 -0.07 12.53
N TYR A 97 9.75 0.33 13.13
CA TYR A 97 8.52 -0.46 13.11
C TYR A 97 7.90 -0.57 11.72
N PHE A 98 7.77 0.52 10.98
CA PHE A 98 7.28 0.45 9.60
C PHE A 98 8.19 -0.41 8.71
N LEU A 99 9.51 -0.38 8.95
CA LEU A 99 10.49 -1.24 8.25
C LEU A 99 10.37 -2.74 8.59
N GLU A 100 9.66 -3.12 9.67
CA GLU A 100 9.32 -4.53 9.94
C GLU A 100 8.18 -5.03 9.05
N ILE A 101 7.40 -4.11 8.46
CA ILE A 101 6.17 -4.43 7.71
C ILE A 101 6.33 -4.13 6.23
N TYR A 102 6.96 -3.01 5.91
CA TYR A 102 7.03 -2.44 4.59
C TYR A 102 8.49 -2.29 4.15
N THR A 103 8.71 -2.29 2.85
CA THR A 103 10.01 -1.93 2.28
C THR A 103 10.35 -0.45 2.52
N GLU A 104 11.63 -0.11 2.49
CA GLU A 104 12.12 1.27 2.60
C GLU A 104 11.50 2.17 1.53
N ASP A 105 11.61 1.75 0.27
CA ASP A 105 11.04 2.43 -0.89
C ASP A 105 9.53 2.70 -0.74
N TYR A 106 8.76 1.71 -0.27
CA TYR A 106 7.32 1.89 -0.09
C TYR A 106 7.01 2.97 0.94
N CYS A 107 7.71 2.96 2.05
CA CYS A 107 7.46 3.92 3.11
C CYS A 107 7.96 5.33 2.79
N GLU A 108 9.06 5.47 2.05
CA GLU A 108 9.49 6.76 1.52
C GLU A 108 8.45 7.31 0.55
N LYS A 109 7.98 6.47 -0.38
CA LYS A 109 6.94 6.82 -1.35
C LYS A 109 5.63 7.26 -0.69
N HIS A 110 5.25 6.62 0.41
CA HIS A 110 4.00 6.90 1.13
C HIS A 110 4.19 7.78 2.38
N TRP A 111 5.38 8.32 2.61
CA TRP A 111 5.75 9.18 3.74
C TRP A 111 5.31 8.62 5.10
N PHE A 112 5.48 7.30 5.30
CA PHE A 112 5.05 6.65 6.53
C PHE A 112 5.81 7.11 7.77
N TRP A 113 6.99 7.71 7.64
CA TRP A 113 7.89 7.97 8.78
C TRP A 113 8.77 9.21 8.65
N THR A 114 8.53 10.07 7.68
CA THR A 114 9.44 11.16 7.31
C THR A 114 9.39 12.35 8.27
N GLY A 115 8.51 12.35 9.28
CA GLY A 115 8.36 13.44 10.25
C GLY A 115 7.79 14.75 9.68
N GLU A 116 7.59 14.80 8.36
CA GLU A 116 6.99 15.89 7.62
C GLU A 116 6.01 15.29 6.60
N SER A 117 4.70 15.53 6.81
CA SER A 117 3.58 15.15 5.93
C SER A 117 3.13 13.67 5.94
N PRO A 118 1.81 13.41 5.95
CA PRO A 118 0.83 13.93 6.90
C PRO A 118 0.83 13.13 8.21
N ARG A 119 1.62 12.07 8.37
CA ARG A 119 1.38 11.08 9.43
C ARG A 119 2.01 11.39 10.78
N TRP A 120 3.24 11.90 10.79
CA TRP A 120 4.06 11.96 12.00
C TRP A 120 4.79 13.28 12.12
N LYS A 121 5.00 13.71 13.36
CA LYS A 121 5.80 14.88 13.70
C LYS A 121 6.49 14.70 15.04
N GLU A 122 7.76 15.04 15.12
CA GLU A 122 8.49 15.13 16.39
C GLU A 122 8.72 16.60 16.78
N MET A 123 8.33 16.98 17.99
CA MET A 123 8.57 18.32 18.54
C MET A 123 9.03 18.18 19.99
N ASP A 124 10.17 18.77 20.34
CA ASP A 124 10.74 18.74 21.70
C ASP A 124 10.87 17.31 22.27
N GLY A 125 11.18 16.32 21.42
CA GLY A 125 11.28 14.90 21.79
C GLY A 125 9.93 14.22 22.04
N ILE A 126 8.84 14.83 21.60
CA ILE A 126 7.47 14.30 21.71
C ILE A 126 6.95 13.99 20.31
N ILE A 127 6.39 12.78 20.15
CA ILE A 127 5.78 12.33 18.90
C ILE A 127 4.30 12.71 18.86
N PHE A 128 3.90 13.21 17.70
CA PHE A 128 2.54 13.54 17.32
C PHE A 128 2.16 12.78 16.06
N GLN A 129 0.91 12.33 15.99
CA GLN A 129 0.34 11.72 14.80
C GLN A 129 -0.84 12.56 14.29
N SER A 130 -1.01 12.64 12.98
CA SER A 130 -2.18 13.29 12.38
C SER A 130 -3.46 12.47 12.54
N TYR A 131 -4.57 13.20 12.68
CA TYR A 131 -5.93 12.69 12.79
C TYR A 131 -6.58 12.40 11.42
N ALA A 132 -6.04 12.94 10.32
CA ALA A 132 -6.68 12.91 9.00
C ALA A 132 -6.70 11.53 8.31
N ASP A 133 -5.95 10.55 8.80
CA ASP A 133 -5.79 9.24 8.15
C ASP A 133 -6.87 8.21 8.56
N GLY A 134 -8.04 8.68 9.00
CA GLY A 134 -9.12 7.89 9.61
C GLY A 134 -10.01 7.08 8.66
N MET A 135 -9.48 6.38 7.66
CA MET A 135 -10.18 5.22 7.08
C MET A 135 -9.39 3.97 7.39
N TYR A 136 -9.79 3.31 8.48
CA TYR A 136 -9.22 2.05 8.93
C TYR A 136 -9.86 0.92 8.14
N PHE A 137 -9.05 -0.04 7.71
CA PHE A 137 -9.52 -1.22 6.99
C PHE A 137 -9.01 -2.45 7.72
N PRO A 138 -9.74 -2.90 8.77
CA PRO A 138 -9.31 -4.03 9.56
C PRO A 138 -9.15 -5.25 8.66
N VAL A 139 -8.00 -5.91 8.77
CA VAL A 139 -7.85 -7.28 8.27
C VAL A 139 -8.36 -8.20 9.37
N THR A 140 -9.42 -8.95 9.09
CA THR A 140 -9.95 -9.99 9.98
C THR A 140 -9.54 -11.39 9.51
N GLU A 141 -9.68 -12.39 10.38
CA GLU A 141 -9.48 -13.80 10.00
C GLU A 141 -10.35 -14.17 8.79
N GLU A 142 -11.62 -13.75 8.79
CA GLU A 142 -12.55 -13.99 7.68
C GLU A 142 -12.09 -13.34 6.36
N ASN A 143 -11.51 -12.14 6.44
CA ASN A 143 -10.97 -11.46 5.26
C ASN A 143 -9.75 -12.20 4.69
N LEU A 144 -8.87 -12.69 5.56
CA LEU A 144 -7.69 -13.46 5.16
C LEU A 144 -8.05 -14.83 4.59
N GLU A 145 -9.05 -15.50 5.15
CA GLU A 145 -9.59 -16.75 4.57
C GLU A 145 -10.15 -16.54 3.17
N SER A 146 -10.70 -15.35 2.90
CA SER A 146 -11.19 -14.97 1.56
C SER A 146 -10.08 -14.49 0.63
N SER A 147 -8.88 -14.21 1.15
CA SER A 147 -7.76 -13.65 0.40
C SER A 147 -7.10 -14.71 -0.48
N THR A 148 -6.55 -14.28 -1.61
CA THR A 148 -6.07 -15.19 -2.66
C THR A 148 -4.63 -14.86 -3.03
N VAL A 149 -3.74 -15.86 -2.98
CA VAL A 149 -2.40 -15.74 -3.57
C VAL A 149 -2.50 -15.97 -5.07
N LEU A 150 -2.16 -14.95 -5.84
CA LEU A 150 -2.23 -14.95 -7.30
C LEU A 150 -0.94 -15.47 -7.93
N TYR A 151 0.18 -15.21 -7.26
CA TYR A 151 1.49 -15.56 -7.73
C TYR A 151 2.45 -15.75 -6.56
N GLU A 152 3.28 -16.77 -6.67
CA GLU A 152 4.38 -17.02 -5.75
C GLU A 152 5.63 -17.40 -6.52
N SER A 153 6.75 -16.80 -6.14
CA SER A 153 8.09 -17.16 -6.60
C SER A 153 9.05 -17.31 -5.42
N ASP A 154 10.35 -17.43 -5.69
CA ASP A 154 11.36 -17.38 -4.65
C ASP A 154 11.52 -15.96 -4.06
N ASP A 155 11.29 -14.91 -4.85
CA ASP A 155 11.57 -13.52 -4.44
C ASP A 155 10.33 -12.75 -3.97
N GLU A 156 9.18 -13.00 -4.58
CA GLU A 156 7.93 -12.26 -4.31
C GLU A 156 6.69 -13.15 -4.23
N ILE A 157 5.66 -12.61 -3.60
CA ILE A 157 4.28 -13.09 -3.51
C ILE A 157 3.37 -11.95 -3.95
N VAL A 158 2.41 -12.21 -4.83
CA VAL A 158 1.33 -11.27 -5.15
C VAL A 158 0.02 -11.85 -4.62
N ALA A 159 -0.70 -11.07 -3.82
CA ALA A 159 -1.94 -11.51 -3.19
C ALA A 159 -3.05 -10.46 -3.29
N TYR A 160 -4.28 -10.92 -3.52
CA TYR A 160 -5.48 -10.12 -3.30
C TYR A 160 -5.96 -10.28 -1.87
N ILE A 161 -5.92 -9.18 -1.13
CA ILE A 161 -6.39 -9.11 0.24
C ILE A 161 -7.74 -8.40 0.25
N TYR A 162 -8.74 -9.08 0.80
CA TYR A 162 -10.07 -8.49 0.96
C TYR A 162 -10.15 -7.73 2.28
N PHE A 163 -11.05 -6.77 2.33
CA PHE A 163 -11.30 -5.95 3.50
C PHE A 163 -12.78 -5.61 3.55
N ASP A 164 -13.30 -5.49 4.77
CA ASP A 164 -14.64 -4.99 4.98
C ASP A 164 -14.63 -3.46 5.06
N SER A 165 -15.56 -2.83 4.35
CA SER A 165 -15.85 -1.41 4.51
C SER A 165 -16.36 -1.14 5.93
N GLN A 166 -15.96 0.00 6.47
CA GLN A 166 -16.47 0.47 7.77
C GLN A 166 -17.76 1.27 7.67
N ILE A 167 -18.13 1.66 6.45
CA ILE A 167 -19.23 2.59 6.19
C ILE A 167 -20.49 1.81 5.81
N ASP A 168 -20.32 0.67 5.17
CA ASP A 168 -21.37 -0.16 4.63
C ASP A 168 -20.93 -1.63 4.50
N ASP A 169 -21.82 -2.51 4.06
CA ASP A 169 -21.56 -3.94 3.91
C ASP A 169 -20.72 -4.27 2.65
N THR A 170 -20.00 -3.30 2.07
CA THR A 170 -19.17 -3.57 0.89
C THR A 170 -17.85 -4.21 1.28
N LYS A 171 -17.42 -5.20 0.49
CA LYS A 171 -16.05 -5.72 0.54
C LYS A 171 -15.26 -5.06 -0.58
N PHE A 172 -14.03 -4.65 -0.29
CA PHE A 172 -13.09 -4.20 -1.31
C PHE A 172 -11.82 -5.05 -1.26
N VAL A 173 -11.05 -4.99 -2.34
CA VAL A 173 -9.85 -5.79 -2.54
C VAL A 173 -8.68 -4.87 -2.86
N THR A 174 -7.54 -5.18 -2.25
CA THR A 174 -6.26 -4.52 -2.56
C THR A 174 -5.28 -5.59 -3.01
N GLU A 175 -4.58 -5.32 -4.11
CA GLU A 175 -3.43 -6.11 -4.53
C GLU A 175 -2.22 -5.72 -3.69
N TYR A 176 -1.61 -6.71 -3.06
CA TYR A 176 -0.34 -6.55 -2.36
C TYR A 176 0.76 -7.25 -3.12
N THR A 177 1.88 -6.55 -3.30
CA THR A 177 3.16 -7.19 -3.64
C THR A 177 3.95 -7.34 -2.34
N ILE A 178 4.27 -8.57 -1.98
CA ILE A 178 5.11 -8.91 -0.83
C ILE A 178 6.44 -9.46 -1.34
N VAL A 179 7.55 -8.95 -0.83
CA VAL A 179 8.90 -9.41 -1.17
C VAL A 179 9.54 -10.15 -0.01
N ARG A 180 10.39 -11.14 -0.32
CA ARG A 180 11.22 -11.82 0.67
C ARG A 180 12.53 -11.07 0.85
N THR A 181 12.79 -10.63 2.08
CA THR A 181 14.04 -9.98 2.50
C THR A 181 14.84 -10.92 3.40
N GLU A 182 16.09 -10.58 3.72
CA GLU A 182 16.88 -11.35 4.69
C GLU A 182 16.22 -11.37 6.08
N GLU A 183 15.42 -10.34 6.39
CA GLU A 183 14.71 -10.12 7.65
C GLU A 183 13.24 -10.60 7.61
N GLY A 184 12.82 -11.30 6.56
CA GLY A 184 11.45 -11.86 6.39
C GLY A 184 10.62 -11.17 5.30
N LEU A 185 9.31 -11.40 5.31
CA LEU A 185 8.40 -10.81 4.33
C LEU A 185 8.16 -9.32 4.57
N ARG A 186 8.08 -8.53 3.49
CA ARG A 186 7.77 -7.09 3.51
C ARG A 186 6.80 -6.69 2.41
N ILE A 187 5.88 -5.77 2.70
CA ILE A 187 4.98 -5.16 1.73
C ILE A 187 5.74 -4.13 0.89
N ALA A 188 5.67 -4.27 -0.43
CA ALA A 188 6.34 -3.42 -1.42
C ALA A 188 5.37 -2.57 -2.25
N SER A 189 4.10 -2.97 -2.37
CA SER A 189 3.04 -2.18 -3.01
C SER A 189 1.67 -2.59 -2.52
#